data_AF-A0A2V8QSW1-F1
#
_entry.id   AF-A0A2V8QSW1-F1
#
_cell.length_a   1.000
_cell.length_b   1.000
_cell.length_c   1.000
_cell.angle_alpha   90.00
_cell.angle_beta   90.00
_cell.angle_gamma   90.00
#
_symmetry.space_group_name_H-M   'P 1'
#
loop_
_entity.id
_entity.type
_entity.pdbx_description
1 polymer ?
#
loop_
_entity_poly.entity_id
_entity_poly.type
_entity_poly.pdbx_seq_one_letter_code
_entity_poly.pdbx_strand_id
1 'polypeptide(L)' 'CVCAVCRRHSRAYLRHLFMSGEMLASVMLSHHNLAFFLDTMRRVRQAIRSGEFTRFRREFLVGIGSGVR' A
#
# COMPACT_ATOMS: atom_id res chain seq x y z
N CYS A 1 3.54 2.47 -5.46
CA CYS A 1 2.08 2.72 -5.31
C CYS A 1 1.66 3.82 -6.28
N VAL A 2 0.49 3.71 -6.93
CA VAL A 2 0.02 4.66 -7.97
C VAL A 2 -1.05 5.66 -7.47
N CYS A 3 -1.35 5.68 -6.17
CA CYS A 3 -2.41 6.54 -5.63
C CYS A 3 -2.05 8.04 -5.70
N ALA A 4 -3.05 8.91 -5.64
CA ALA A 4 -2.86 10.36 -5.69
C ALA A 4 -1.90 10.88 -4.61
N VAL A 5 -1.92 10.28 -3.42
CA VAL A 5 -1.03 10.64 -2.30
C VAL A 5 0.42 10.33 -2.63
N CYS A 6 0.74 9.09 -3.00
CA CYS A 6 2.12 8.67 -3.30
C CYS A 6 2.73 9.38 -4.51
N ARG A 7 1.91 9.87 -5.44
CA ARG A 7 2.40 10.63 -6.61
C ARG A 7 2.74 12.08 -6.30
N ARG A 8 2.22 12.63 -5.19
CA ARG A 8 2.30 14.07 -4.88
C ARG A 8 3.06 14.39 -3.59
N HIS A 9 3.12 13.44 -2.66
CA HIS A 9 3.64 13.67 -1.32
C HIS A 9 4.70 12.63 -0.95
N SER A 10 5.73 13.10 -0.24
CA SER A 10 6.79 12.25 0.29
C SER A 10 6.37 11.60 1.61
N ARG A 11 7.05 10.51 1.98
CA ARG A 11 6.90 9.88 3.31
C ARG A 11 7.26 10.82 4.44
N ALA A 12 8.27 11.69 4.23
CA ALA A 12 8.67 12.70 5.21
C ALA A 12 7.55 13.72 5.47
N TYR A 13 6.86 14.17 4.42
CA TYR A 13 5.74 15.10 4.55
C TYR A 13 4.56 14.46 5.30
N LEU A 14 4.21 13.22 4.96
CA LEU A 14 3.18 12.48 5.70
C LEU A 14 3.54 12.29 7.18
N ARG A 15 4.80 11.96 7.46
CA ARG A 15 5.30 11.83 8.84
C ARG A 15 5.20 13.16 9.58
N HIS A 16 5.57 14.26 8.94
CA HIS A 16 5.44 15.59 9.53
C HIS A 16 3.98 15.90 9.90
N LEU A 17 3.04 15.78 8.96
CA LEU A 17 1.62 16.01 9.21
C LEU A 17 1.09 15.14 10.36
N PHE A 18 1.47 13.87 10.38
CA PHE A 18 1.07 12.93 11.43
C PHE A 18 1.61 13.35 12.80
N MET A 19 2.89 13.70 12.89
CA MET A 19 3.51 14.17 14.13
C MET A 19 2.94 15.52 14.60
N SER A 20 2.49 16.36 13.68
CA SER A 20 1.85 17.65 13.98
C SER A 20 0.38 17.52 14.38
N GLY A 21 -0.22 16.32 14.34
CA GLY A 21 -1.63 16.12 14.69
C GLY A 21 -2.62 16.62 13.62
N GLU A 22 -2.15 16.85 12.40
CA GLU A 22 -2.97 17.36 11.30
C GLU A 22 -3.92 16.28 10.76
N MET A 23 -5.22 16.59 10.68
CA MET A 23 -6.24 15.66 10.19
C MET A 23 -5.95 15.18 8.75
N LEU A 24 -5.28 16.01 7.96
CA LEU A 24 -4.87 15.69 6.60
C LEU A 24 -4.00 14.42 6.53
N ALA A 25 -3.20 14.13 7.57
CA ALA A 25 -2.43 12.90 7.65
C ALA A 25 -3.35 11.66 7.61
N SER A 26 -4.41 11.65 8.41
CA SER A 26 -5.37 10.54 8.47
C SER A 26 -6.10 10.36 7.14
N VAL A 27 -6.49 11.45 6.47
CA VAL A 27 -7.13 11.40 5.15
C VAL A 27 -6.18 10.80 4.10
N MET A 28 -4.94 11.29 4.05
CA MET A 28 -3.94 10.80 3.09
C MET A 28 -3.54 9.34 3.34
N LEU A 29 -3.35 8.96 4.61
CA LEU A 29 -3.07 7.58 4.98
C LEU A 29 -4.24 6.65 4.62
N SER A 30 -5.48 7.07 4.87
CA SER A 30 -6.67 6.29 4.49
C SER A 30 -6.77 6.09 2.98
N HIS A 31 -6.53 7.15 2.20
CA HIS A 31 -6.49 7.07 0.74
C HIS A 31 -5.35 6.14 0.27
N HIS A 32 -4.16 6.21 0.86
CA HIS A 32 -3.05 5.33 0.53
C HIS A 32 -3.36 3.87 0.86
N ASN A 33 -3.86 3.61 2.08
CA ASN A 33 -4.17 2.28 2.58
C ASN A 33 -5.23 1.60 1.73
N LEU A 34 -6.30 2.31 1.39
CA LEU A 34 -7.36 1.76 0.55
C LEU A 34 -6.83 1.42 -0.85
N ALA A 35 -6.03 2.30 -1.46
CA ALA A 35 -5.44 2.04 -2.77
C ALA A 35 -4.50 0.82 -2.74
N PHE A 36 -3.67 0.69 -1.70
CA PHE A 36 -2.80 -0.48 -1.50
C PHE A 36 -3.61 -1.76 -1.32
N PHE A 37 -4.65 -1.74 -0.50
CA PHE A 37 -5.51 -2.90 -0.25
C PHE A 37 -6.23 -3.35 -1.52
N LEU A 38 -6.84 -2.41 -2.26
CA LEU A 38 -7.53 -2.71 -3.52
C LEU A 38 -6.58 -3.26 -4.58
N ASP A 39 -5.34 -2.76 -4.65
CA ASP A 39 -4.31 -3.28 -5.54
C ASP A 39 -3.88 -4.69 -5.17
N THR A 40 -3.64 -4.93 -3.89
CA THR A 40 -3.32 -6.26 -3.36
C THR A 40 -4.41 -7.25 -3.73
N MET A 41 -5.68 -6.92 -3.50
CA MET A 41 -6.80 -7.79 -3.82
C MET A 41 -6.96 -8.02 -5.33
N ARG A 42 -6.60 -7.04 -6.17
CA ARG A 42 -6.56 -7.21 -7.63
C ARG A 42 -5.52 -8.25 -8.03
N ARG A 43 -4.30 -8.14 -7.48
CA ARG A 43 -3.20 -9.08 -7.73
C ARG A 43 -3.52 -10.48 -7.22
N VAL A 44 -4.15 -10.61 -6.05
CA VAL A 44 -4.67 -11.88 -5.52
C VAL A 44 -5.64 -12.53 -6.50
N ARG A 45 -6.66 -11.79 -6.97
CA ARG A 45 -7.63 -12.32 -7.95
C ARG A 45 -6.96 -12.76 -9.24
N GLN A 46 -5.97 -12.01 -9.73
CA GLN A 46 -5.21 -12.37 -10.92
C GLN A 46 -4.40 -13.66 -10.71
N ALA A 47 -3.70 -13.79 -9.59
CA ALA A 47 -2.91 -14.97 -9.28
C ALA A 47 -3.76 -16.24 -9.11
N ILE A 48 -4.98 -16.12 -8.55
CA ILE A 48 -5.94 -17.22 -8.50
C ILE A 48 -6.35 -17.64 -9.91
N ARG A 49 -6.72 -16.68 -10.78
CA ARG A 49 -7.13 -16.95 -12.16
C ARG A 49 -6.03 -17.58 -13.01
N SER A 50 -4.77 -17.26 -12.74
CA SER A 50 -3.62 -17.81 -13.47
C SER A 50 -3.04 -19.08 -12.84
N GLY A 51 -3.60 -19.60 -11.74
CA GLY A 51 -3.05 -20.76 -11.02
C GLY A 51 -1.77 -20.50 -10.21
N GLU A 52 -1.32 -19.25 -10.12
CA GLU A 52 -0.04 -18.85 -9.51
C GLU A 52 -0.19 -18.35 -8.05
N PHE A 53 -1.33 -18.58 -7.42
CA PHE A 53 -1.62 -18.03 -6.09
C PHE A 53 -0.61 -18.43 -5.02
N THR A 54 -0.17 -19.69 -5.00
CA THR A 54 0.81 -20.19 -4.01
C THR A 54 2.15 -19.47 -4.12
N ARG A 55 2.60 -19.22 -5.35
CA ARG A 55 3.82 -18.45 -5.64
C ARG A 55 3.64 -17.00 -5.21
N PHE A 56 2.57 -16.36 -5.67
CA PHE A 56 2.23 -14.98 -5.30
C PHE A 56 2.21 -14.79 -3.78
N ARG A 57 1.55 -15.69 -3.03
CA ARG A 57 1.48 -15.62 -1.56
C ARG A 57 2.85 -15.63 -0.91
N ARG A 58 3.75 -16.52 -1.37
CA ARG A 58 5.11 -16.62 -0.83
C ARG A 58 5.88 -15.33 -1.06
N GLU A 59 5.91 -14.85 -2.29
CA GLU A 59 6.60 -13.61 -2.66
C GLU A 59 6.02 -12.40 -1.93
N PHE A 60 4.70 -12.32 -1.82
CA PHE A 60 4.01 -11.23 -1.14
C PHE A 60 4.32 -11.18 0.37
N LEU A 61 4.30 -12.32 1.06
CA LEU A 61 4.61 -12.38 2.50
C LEU A 61 6.07 -12.05 2.79
N VAL A 62 6.99 -12.54 1.96
CA VAL A 62 8.42 -12.15 2.04
C VAL A 62 8.56 -10.63 1.85
N GLY A 63 7.88 -10.06 0.86
CA GLY A 63 7.90 -8.63 0.58
C GLY A 63 7.35 -7.76 1.72
N ILE A 64 6.28 -8.20 2.40
CA ILE A 64 5.74 -7.49 3.57
C ILE A 64 6.67 -7.60 4.78
N GLY A 65 7.19 -8.78 5.08
CA GLY A 65 8.07 -9.02 6.24
C GLY A 65 9.40 -8.29 6.16
N SER A 66 9.87 -7.98 4.94
CA SER A 66 11.13 -7.26 4.69
C SER A 66 11.02 -5.74 4.87
N GLY A 67 9.85 -5.24 5.29
CA GLY A 67 9.51 -3.82 5.21
C GLY A 67 9.13 -3.45 3.78
N VAL A 68 7.83 -3.23 3.55
CA VAL A 68 7.32 -2.73 2.27
C VAL A 68 8.06 -1.42 1.94
N ARG A 69 8.90 -1.46 0.90
CA ARG A 69 9.63 -0.29 0.39
C ARG A 69 8.66 0.78 -0.11
#